data_AF-A0A957VUK0-F1
#
_entry.id   AF-A0A957VUK0-F1
#
_cell.length_a   1.000
_cell.length_b   1.000
_cell.length_c   1.000
_cell.angle_alpha   90.00
_cell.angle_beta   90.00
_cell.angle_gamma   90.00
#
_symmetry.space_group_name_H-M   'P 1'
#
loop_
_entity.id
_entity.type
_entity.pdbx_description
1 polymer ?
#
loop_
_entity_poly.entity_id
_entity_poly.type
_entity_poly.pdbx_seq_one_letter_code
_entity_poly.pdbx_strand_id
1 'polypeptide(L)'
;MKSEPTMLPEAPASATAKMTSPNGLEWLITLRDLSASGLLNKINQLETKLLTDGWQPVTNGPSPASAPADAGGPPVCPYHGPMKRSKKFEGWYCPQKMGDGSYCKEQVKD
;
A
#
# COMPACT_ATOMS: atom_id res chain seq x y z
N MET A 1 -44.99 21.83 -12.54
CA MET A 1 -44.14 22.39 -11.46
C MET A 1 -42.72 21.91 -11.71
N LYS A 2 -41.78 22.81 -12.00
CA LYS A 2 -40.36 22.47 -12.20
C LYS A 2 -39.70 22.48 -10.83
N SER A 3 -39.19 21.34 -10.37
CA SER A 3 -38.40 21.26 -9.15
C SER A 3 -37.08 22.00 -9.36
N GLU A 4 -36.81 23.02 -8.54
CA GLU A 4 -35.51 23.70 -8.54
C GLU A 4 -34.41 22.76 -8.02
N PRO A 5 -33.19 22.83 -8.58
CA PRO A 5 -32.07 22.03 -8.11
C PRO A 5 -31.69 22.46 -6.69
N THR A 6 -31.89 21.58 -5.73
CA THR A 6 -31.39 21.77 -4.36
C THR A 6 -29.87 21.84 -4.41
N MET A 7 -29.33 23.04 -4.23
CA MET A 7 -27.90 23.28 -4.01
C MET A 7 -27.52 22.61 -2.70
N LEU A 8 -26.93 21.41 -2.79
CA LEU A 8 -26.39 20.73 -1.60
C LEU A 8 -25.19 21.55 -1.11
N PRO A 9 -25.14 21.91 0.20
CA PRO A 9 -23.98 22.58 0.76
C PRO A 9 -22.73 21.72 0.55
N GLU A 10 -21.60 22.37 0.26
CA GLU A 10 -20.30 21.69 0.20
C GLU A 10 -20.06 21.01 1.56
N ALA A 11 -19.78 19.70 1.53
CA ALA A 11 -19.57 18.95 2.75
C ALA A 11 -18.16 19.26 3.31
N PRO A 12 -18.03 19.94 4.47
CA PRO A 12 -16.75 20.30 5.07
C PRO A 12 -15.93 19.07 5.51
N ALA A 13 -16.53 17.88 5.61
CA ALA A 13 -15.84 16.65 5.98
C ALA A 13 -16.26 15.48 5.07
N SER A 14 -15.26 14.70 4.63
CA SER A 14 -15.50 13.45 3.91
C SER A 14 -14.44 12.40 4.24
N ALA A 15 -14.80 11.13 4.12
CA ALA A 15 -13.91 10.00 4.28
C ALA A 15 -14.21 8.94 3.21
N THR A 16 -13.17 8.23 2.78
CA THR A 16 -13.28 7.19 1.76
C THR A 16 -12.70 5.89 2.27
N ALA A 17 -13.42 4.79 2.05
CA ALA A 17 -13.00 3.43 2.39
C ALA A 17 -13.07 2.53 1.15
N LYS A 18 -12.08 1.64 1.00
CA LYS A 18 -12.07 0.61 -0.04
C LYS A 18 -12.35 -0.74 0.61
N MET A 19 -13.39 -1.44 0.15
CA MET A 19 -13.90 -2.66 0.78
C MET A 19 -14.21 -3.72 -0.28
N THR A 20 -14.07 -4.99 0.06
CA THR A 20 -14.48 -6.13 -0.76
C THR A 20 -15.78 -6.69 -0.21
N SER A 21 -16.79 -6.86 -1.07
CA SER A 21 -18.07 -7.44 -0.71
C SER A 21 -17.96 -8.97 -0.53
N PRO A 22 -18.93 -9.61 0.13
CA PRO A 22 -18.97 -11.08 0.24
C PRO A 22 -18.98 -11.80 -1.11
N ASN A 23 -19.39 -11.13 -2.19
CA ASN A 23 -19.39 -11.65 -3.54
C ASN A 23 -18.05 -11.43 -4.29
N GLY A 24 -17.02 -10.95 -3.59
CA GLY A 24 -15.68 -10.73 -4.15
C GLY A 24 -15.54 -9.46 -4.99
N LEU A 25 -16.50 -8.53 -4.95
CA LEU A 25 -16.43 -7.27 -5.69
C LEU A 25 -15.75 -6.19 -4.84
N GLU A 26 -14.85 -5.42 -5.43
CA GLU A 26 -14.28 -4.25 -4.78
C GLU A 26 -15.18 -3.02 -4.93
N TRP A 27 -15.34 -2.28 -3.84
CA TRP A 27 -16.12 -1.05 -3.79
C TRP A 27 -15.31 0.08 -3.16
N LEU A 28 -15.50 1.29 -3.69
CA LEU A 28 -15.01 2.53 -3.10
C LEU A 28 -16.20 3.31 -2.54
N ILE A 29 -16.26 3.43 -1.21
CA ILE A 29 -17.38 4.05 -0.50
C ILE A 29 -16.90 5.40 0.03
N THR A 30 -17.64 6.47 -0.26
CA THR A 30 -17.33 7.83 0.24
C THR A 30 -18.47 8.33 1.13
N LEU A 31 -18.14 8.63 2.39
CA LEU A 31 -19.04 9.26 3.35
C LEU A 31 -18.78 10.77 3.39
N ARG A 32 -19.87 11.53 3.50
CA ARG A 32 -19.83 13.00 3.61
C ARG A 32 -20.70 13.48 4.77
N ASP A 33 -20.26 14.52 5.45
CA ASP A 33 -21.01 15.15 6.54
C ASP A 33 -20.72 16.66 6.62
N LEU A 34 -21.63 17.37 7.30
CA LEU A 34 -21.51 18.79 7.64
C LEU A 34 -20.62 19.03 8.86
N SER A 35 -20.24 17.98 9.59
CA SER A 35 -19.36 18.08 10.75
C SER A 35 -18.42 16.88 10.85
N ALA A 36 -17.22 17.09 11.42
CA ALA A 36 -16.28 16.01 11.67
C ALA A 36 -16.83 14.98 12.68
N SER A 37 -17.54 15.42 13.72
CA SER A 37 -18.16 14.52 14.72
C SER A 37 -19.28 13.67 14.11
N GLY A 38 -20.15 14.26 13.27
CA GLY A 38 -21.17 13.53 12.52
C GLY A 38 -20.56 12.51 11.57
N LEU A 39 -19.48 12.88 10.86
CA LEU A 39 -18.75 11.97 9.98
C LEU A 39 -18.17 10.77 10.75
N LEU A 40 -17.52 10.98 11.90
CA LEU A 40 -16.94 9.90 12.70
C LEU A 40 -18.00 8.92 13.20
N ASN A 41 -19.16 9.42 13.62
CA ASN A 41 -20.29 8.55 14.00
C ASN A 41 -20.76 7.69 12.82
N LYS A 42 -20.89 8.27 11.62
CA LYS A 42 -21.25 7.54 10.39
C LYS A 42 -20.21 6.49 10.01
N ILE A 43 -18.92 6.81 10.15
CA ILE A 43 -17.83 5.86 9.89
C ILE A 43 -17.98 4.63 10.80
N ASN A 44 -18.12 4.83 12.11
CA ASN A 44 -18.25 3.72 13.06
C ASN A 44 -19.47 2.84 12.78
N GLN A 45 -20.61 3.46 12.42
CA GLN A 45 -21.82 2.72 12.04
C GLN A 45 -21.64 1.93 10.74
N LEU A 46 -21.02 2.54 9.72
CA LEU A 46 -20.74 1.89 8.45
C LEU A 46 -19.80 0.70 8.66
N GLU A 47 -18.70 0.90 9.37
CA GLU A 47 -17.69 -0.14 9.62
C GLU A 47 -18.31 -1.34 10.35
N THR A 48 -19.07 -1.08 11.42
CA THR A 48 -19.78 -2.15 12.15
C THR A 48 -20.72 -2.94 11.24
N LYS A 49 -21.47 -2.25 10.39
CA LYS A 49 -22.43 -2.90 9.48
C LYS A 49 -21.72 -3.73 8.42
N LEU A 50 -20.70 -3.17 7.77
CA LEU A 50 -19.95 -3.85 6.72
C LEU A 50 -19.25 -5.10 7.24
N LEU A 51 -18.58 -5.02 8.39
CA LEU A 51 -17.93 -6.18 9.01
C LEU A 51 -18.94 -7.25 9.43
N THR A 52 -20.10 -6.85 10.00
CA THR A 52 -21.18 -7.77 10.35
C THR A 52 -21.74 -8.50 9.12
N ASP A 53 -21.80 -7.80 7.98
CA ASP A 53 -22.26 -8.37 6.71
C ASP A 53 -21.18 -9.18 5.97
N GLY A 54 -20.01 -9.37 6.57
CA GLY A 54 -18.91 -10.16 6.01
C GLY A 54 -18.08 -9.44 4.95
N TRP A 55 -18.23 -8.12 4.81
CA TRP A 55 -17.33 -7.33 3.98
C TRP A 55 -15.93 -7.29 4.60
N GLN A 56 -14.91 -7.25 3.75
CA GLN A 56 -13.52 -7.21 4.18
C GLN A 56 -12.90 -5.87 3.75
N PRO A 57 -12.06 -5.25 4.59
CA PRO A 57 -11.25 -4.12 4.14
C PRO A 57 -10.34 -4.59 3.02
N VAL A 58 -10.25 -3.78 1.95
CA VAL A 58 -9.20 -4.03 0.96
C VAL A 58 -7.89 -3.64 1.62
N THR A 59 -7.14 -4.65 2.03
CA THR A 59 -5.75 -4.48 2.48
C THR A 59 -4.90 -4.21 1.25
N ASN A 60 -5.01 -2.99 0.73
CA ASN A 60 -3.86 -2.37 0.11
C ASN A 60 -2.89 -2.11 1.26
N GLY A 61 -2.14 -3.14 1.68
CA GLY A 61 -0.79 -2.89 2.18
C GLY A 61 -0.07 -1.98 1.18
N PRO A 62 0.97 -1.24 1.58
CA PRO A 62 1.72 -0.41 0.63
C PRO A 62 2.00 -1.25 -0.60
N SER A 63 1.26 -0.98 -1.69
CA SER A 63 1.51 -1.61 -2.96
C SER A 63 2.91 -1.13 -3.28
N PRO A 64 3.94 -2.00 -3.35
CA PRO A 64 5.23 -1.55 -3.79
C PRO A 64 4.95 -0.90 -5.13
N ALA A 65 5.21 0.42 -5.20
CA ALA A 65 5.07 1.19 -6.42
C ALA A 65 5.61 0.31 -7.54
N SER A 66 4.80 0.06 -8.57
CA SER A 66 5.11 -0.86 -9.66
C SER A 66 6.51 -0.56 -10.20
N ALA A 67 7.51 -1.22 -9.62
CA ALA A 67 8.82 -1.31 -10.19
C ALA A 67 8.63 -2.28 -11.37
N PRO A 68 9.12 -1.93 -12.57
CA PRO A 68 9.01 -2.82 -13.71
C PRO A 68 9.56 -4.20 -13.30
N ALA A 69 8.79 -5.23 -13.62
CA ALA A 69 9.12 -6.61 -13.37
C ALA A 69 10.35 -7.01 -14.18
N ASP A 70 11.54 -6.77 -13.62
CA ASP A 70 12.72 -7.56 -13.95
C ASP A 70 12.72 -8.77 -13.02
N ALA A 71 12.49 -9.94 -13.62
CA ALA A 71 12.47 -11.22 -12.95
C ALA A 71 13.88 -11.56 -12.43
N GLY A 72 14.07 -11.41 -11.12
CA GLY A 72 15.30 -11.79 -10.43
C GLY A 72 15.65 -10.76 -9.36
N GLY A 73 15.15 -10.97 -8.14
CA GLY A 73 15.56 -10.16 -6.99
C GLY A 73 17.09 -10.12 -6.82
N PRO A 74 17.63 -9.13 -6.08
CA PRO A 74 19.07 -9.02 -5.88
C PRO A 74 19.64 -10.35 -5.32
N PRO A 75 20.77 -10.84 -5.87
CA PRO A 75 21.40 -12.04 -5.33
C PRO A 75 21.78 -11.85 -3.87
N VAL A 76 21.79 -12.94 -3.13
CA VAL A 76 22.06 -12.96 -1.70
C VAL A 76 23.48 -13.50 -1.47
N CYS A 77 24.30 -12.74 -0.75
CA CYS A 77 25.59 -13.22 -0.26
C CYS A 77 25.34 -14.30 0.80
N PRO A 78 26.00 -15.47 0.71
CA PRO A 78 25.82 -16.58 1.66
C PRO A 78 26.07 -16.22 3.12
N TYR A 79 26.86 -15.17 3.36
CA TYR A 79 27.33 -14.79 4.70
C TYR A 79 26.61 -13.56 5.27
N HIS A 80 26.11 -12.66 4.42
CA HIS A 80 25.73 -11.30 4.85
C HIS A 80 24.39 -10.80 4.30
N GLY A 81 23.70 -11.59 3.47
CA GLY A 81 22.39 -11.21 2.94
C GLY A 81 22.46 -10.42 1.62
N PRO A 82 21.50 -9.52 1.36
CA PRO A 82 21.31 -8.91 0.03
C PRO A 82 22.53 -8.17 -0.51
N MET A 83 22.90 -8.45 -1.76
CA MET A 83 24.00 -7.78 -2.47
C MET A 83 23.55 -6.47 -3.13
N LYS A 84 24.52 -5.60 -3.45
CA LYS A 84 24.30 -4.33 -4.15
C LYS A 84 24.83 -4.41 -5.57
N ARG A 85 24.19 -3.71 -6.51
CA ARG A 85 24.65 -3.64 -7.90
C ARG A 85 25.96 -2.85 -7.99
N SER A 86 26.95 -3.41 -8.68
CA SER A 86 28.25 -2.78 -8.89
C SER A 86 28.14 -1.69 -9.96
N LYS A 87 28.86 -0.59 -9.74
CA LYS A 87 29.06 0.47 -10.75
C LYS A 87 30.33 0.25 -11.58
N LYS A 88 31.20 -0.68 -11.17
CA LYS A 88 32.53 -0.90 -11.77
C LYS A 88 32.53 -2.09 -12.73
N PHE A 89 31.62 -3.03 -12.56
CA PHE A 89 31.44 -4.20 -13.41
C PHE A 89 29.96 -4.52 -13.48
N GLU A 90 29.55 -5.23 -14.54
CA GLU A 90 28.18 -5.71 -14.70
C GLU A 90 27.96 -6.91 -13.75
N GLY A 91 27.25 -6.65 -12.65
CA GLY A 91 26.99 -7.62 -11.61
C GLY A 91 26.75 -7.01 -10.22
N TRP A 92 26.89 -7.83 -9.19
CA TRP A 92 26.54 -7.57 -7.80
C TRP A 92 27.73 -7.82 -6.86
N TYR A 93 27.82 -7.08 -5.76
CA TYR A 93 28.86 -7.24 -4.74
C TYR A 93 28.28 -7.19 -3.32
N CYS A 94 28.92 -7.89 -2.38
CA CYS A 94 28.57 -7.80 -0.97
C CYS A 94 29.14 -6.51 -0.33
N PRO A 95 28.32 -5.65 0.30
CA PRO A 95 28.81 -4.39 0.89
C PRO A 95 29.34 -4.53 2.32
N GLN A 96 29.25 -5.72 2.94
CA GLN A 96 29.61 -5.91 4.35
C GLN A 96 31.12 -6.12 4.54
N LYS A 97 31.61 -5.70 5.70
CA LYS A 97 33.01 -5.89 6.12
C LYS A 97 33.14 -7.14 6.99
N MET A 98 34.26 -7.82 6.83
CA MET A 98 34.68 -8.96 7.63
C MET A 98 35.31 -8.45 8.94
N GLY A 99 35.51 -9.37 9.90
CA GLY A 99 36.11 -9.03 11.20
C GLY A 99 37.55 -8.51 11.12
N ASP A 100 38.26 -8.75 10.01
CA ASP A 100 39.60 -8.22 9.74
C ASP A 100 39.58 -6.79 9.14
N GLY A 101 38.39 -6.19 8.99
CA GLY A 101 38.19 -4.86 8.41
C GLY A 101 38.20 -4.83 6.87
N SER A 102 38.48 -5.96 6.22
CA SER A 102 38.39 -6.09 4.76
C SER A 102 36.93 -6.21 4.31
N TYR A 103 36.64 -5.87 3.05
CA TYR A 103 35.30 -6.07 2.48
C TYR A 103 35.11 -7.54 2.07
N CYS A 104 33.88 -8.05 2.22
CA CYS A 104 33.48 -9.35 1.71
C CYS A 104 33.74 -9.43 0.20
N LYS A 105 34.40 -10.51 -0.25
CA LYS A 105 34.84 -10.67 -1.64
C LYS A 105 33.78 -11.28 -2.56
N GLU A 106 32.64 -11.71 -2.01
CA GLU A 106 31.55 -12.32 -2.77
C GLU A 106 31.00 -11.34 -3.81
N GLN A 107 30.94 -11.81 -5.05
CA GLN A 107 30.46 -11.07 -6.21
C GLN A 107 29.72 -12.03 -7.14
N VAL A 108 28.66 -11.55 -7.76
CA VAL A 108 27.93 -12.26 -8.82
C VAL A 108 28.05 -11.44 -10.08
N LYS A 109 28.47 -12.03 -11.19
CA LYS A 109 28.45 -11.36 -12.49
C LYS A 109 27.11 -11.67 -13.16
N ASP A 110 26.54 -10.66 -13.83
CA ASP A 110 25.37 -10.88 -14.68
C ASP A 110 25.76 -11.74 -15.91
#